data_AF-A0A8T3DXN4-F1
#
_entry.id   AF-A0A8T3DXN4-F1
#
_cell.length_a   1.000
_cell.length_b   1.000
_cell.length_c   1.000
_cell.angle_alpha   90.00
_cell.angle_beta   90.00
_cell.angle_gamma   90.00
#
_symmetry.space_group_name_H-M   'P 1'
#
loop_
_entity.id
_entity.type
_entity.pdbx_description
1 polymer ?
#
loop_
_entity_poly.entity_id
_entity_poly.type
_entity_poly.pdbx_seq_one_letter_code
_entity_poly.pdbx_strand_id
1 'polypeptide(L)'
;MSSEDVSEQSRRFCVLSWEQVRRLDAILGESVPIHGRGNFPTLSVKPRQIVQVVRARLEERGIAVRDVKLNGSAASHVLHQDTGLGYKDLDLIFGLTLTDDRTFRLVKDVVLDCLLDFLPPGVSRERLSPLTLKEAYVQKLVKVCNDTDRWSLISLSNNTGKNVELKFVDSLRRQFEFSVDSFQIGLDSLLLFDRCSETPMSESFHPTVLGESVYGDFQEALDHLRRRTIATRSPEEIRGGGLLKYCHLLVRGFGQPRRVR
;
A
#
# COMPACT_ATOMS: atom_id res chain seq x y z
N MET A 1 3.34 5.75 30.27
CA MET A 1 3.49 4.58 29.39
C MET A 1 4.24 3.54 30.21
N SER A 2 3.64 2.37 30.44
CA SER A 2 4.26 1.33 31.26
C SER A 2 5.36 0.59 30.49
N SER A 3 6.25 -0.11 31.18
CA SER A 3 7.30 -0.93 30.54
C SER A 3 6.71 -2.05 29.65
N GLU A 4 5.48 -2.48 29.95
CA GLU A 4 4.73 -3.46 29.16
C GLU A 4 4.22 -2.87 27.83
N ASP A 5 3.72 -1.63 27.83
CA ASP A 5 3.29 -0.92 26.61
C ASP A 5 4.43 -0.78 25.59
N VAL A 6 5.66 -0.54 26.06
CA VAL A 6 6.86 -0.43 25.20
C VAL A 6 7.24 -1.79 24.62
N SER A 7 7.08 -2.88 25.39
CA SER A 7 7.35 -4.24 24.93
C SER A 7 6.35 -4.71 23.87
N GLU A 8 5.06 -4.35 24.01
CA GLU A 8 4.03 -4.66 23.02
C GLU A 8 4.16 -3.82 21.75
N GLN A 9 4.53 -2.55 21.89
CA GLN A 9 4.88 -1.71 20.73
C GLN A 9 6.12 -2.22 20.01
N SER A 10 7.10 -2.82 20.70
CA SER A 10 8.26 -3.41 20.03
C SER A 10 7.92 -4.68 19.23
N ARG A 11 6.92 -5.46 19.66
CA ARG A 11 6.57 -6.75 19.02
C ARG A 11 5.85 -6.60 17.68
N ARG A 12 5.24 -5.44 17.41
CA ARG A 12 4.56 -5.19 16.13
C ARG A 12 5.51 -4.89 14.98
N PHE A 13 6.77 -4.57 15.27
CA PHE A 13 7.75 -4.18 14.26
C PHE A 13 8.81 -5.27 14.04
N CYS A 14 9.32 -5.33 12.81
CA CYS A 14 10.42 -6.21 12.45
C CYS A 14 11.29 -5.57 11.37
N VAL A 15 12.61 -5.76 11.46
CA VAL A 15 13.54 -5.38 10.39
C VAL A 15 13.47 -6.45 9.30
N LEU A 16 13.26 -6.02 8.05
CA LEU A 16 13.23 -6.93 6.91
C LEU A 16 14.64 -7.48 6.64
N SER A 17 14.70 -8.77 6.32
CA SER A 17 15.91 -9.42 5.79
C SER A 17 16.26 -8.91 4.38
N TRP A 18 17.50 -9.10 3.95
CA TRP A 18 17.94 -8.74 2.60
C TRP A 18 17.04 -9.32 1.50
N GLU A 19 16.63 -10.59 1.61
CA GLU A 19 15.74 -11.19 0.62
C GLU A 19 14.39 -10.49 0.53
N GLN A 20 13.85 -10.03 1.67
CA GLN A 20 12.60 -9.27 1.73
C GLN A 20 12.81 -7.86 1.14
N VAL A 21 13.91 -7.18 1.48
CA VAL A 21 14.25 -5.86 0.90
C VAL A 21 14.40 -5.96 -0.63
N ARG A 22 15.10 -6.99 -1.12
CA ARG A 22 15.26 -7.22 -2.56
C ARG A 22 13.93 -7.49 -3.27
N ARG A 23 13.01 -8.25 -2.65
CA ARG A 23 11.66 -8.45 -3.20
C ARG A 23 10.84 -7.16 -3.21
N LEU A 24 10.92 -6.36 -2.15
CA LEU A 24 10.28 -5.04 -2.09
C LEU A 24 10.78 -4.12 -3.21
N ASP A 25 12.10 -4.05 -3.38
CA ASP A 25 12.74 -3.26 -4.43
C ASP A 25 12.26 -3.66 -5.82
N ALA A 26 12.20 -4.97 -6.10
CA ALA A 26 11.70 -5.50 -7.35
C ALA A 26 10.24 -5.09 -7.61
N ILE A 27 9.34 -5.25 -6.64
CA ILE A 27 7.93 -4.85 -6.77
C ILE A 27 7.79 -3.34 -7.05
N LEU A 28 8.58 -2.52 -6.37
CA LEU A 28 8.54 -1.07 -6.55
C LEU A 28 9.22 -0.60 -7.85
N GLY A 29 10.13 -1.40 -8.39
CA GLY A 29 10.89 -1.14 -9.61
C GLY A 29 10.26 -1.71 -10.90
N GLU A 30 9.32 -2.65 -10.77
CA GLU A 30 8.58 -3.24 -11.89
C GLU A 30 7.53 -2.25 -12.44
N SER A 31 7.54 -2.05 -13.76
CA SER A 31 6.54 -1.20 -14.40
C SER A 31 5.18 -1.87 -14.42
N VAL A 32 4.16 -1.19 -13.91
CA VAL A 32 2.77 -1.63 -13.92
C VAL A 32 1.93 -0.81 -14.92
N PRO A 33 1.02 -1.45 -15.68
CA PRO A 33 0.16 -0.76 -16.62
C PRO A 33 -1.05 -0.12 -15.91
N ILE A 34 -1.27 1.18 -16.12
CA ILE A 34 -2.52 1.86 -15.79
C ILE A 34 -3.29 2.09 -17.09
N HIS A 35 -4.39 1.35 -17.25
CA HIS A 35 -5.16 1.34 -18.49
C HIS A 35 -6.05 2.58 -18.57
N GLY A 36 -5.92 3.33 -19.66
CA GLY A 36 -6.85 4.40 -20.00
C GLY A 36 -8.15 3.85 -20.56
N ARG A 37 -9.28 4.43 -20.17
CA ARG A 37 -10.59 4.13 -20.78
C ARG A 37 -10.74 4.84 -22.12
N GLY A 38 -11.46 4.21 -23.05
CA GLY A 38 -11.69 4.77 -24.39
C GLY A 38 -10.37 4.87 -25.17
N ASN A 39 -10.09 6.05 -25.72
CA ASN A 39 -8.90 6.30 -26.54
C ASN A 39 -7.68 6.78 -25.75
N PHE A 40 -7.75 6.76 -24.41
CA PHE A 40 -6.64 7.18 -23.57
C PHE A 40 -5.52 6.12 -23.56
N PRO A 41 -4.25 6.51 -23.71
CA PRO A 41 -3.14 5.57 -23.74
C PRO A 41 -2.98 4.85 -22.40
N THR A 42 -2.45 3.63 -22.43
CA THR A 42 -2.01 2.94 -21.22
C THR A 42 -0.73 3.58 -20.70
N LEU A 43 -0.71 3.94 -19.42
CA LEU A 43 0.47 4.47 -18.74
C LEU A 43 1.32 3.28 -18.27
N SER A 44 2.64 3.33 -18.47
CA SER A 44 3.57 2.36 -17.92
C SER A 44 4.38 3.05 -16.82
N VAL A 45 4.11 2.70 -15.57
CA VAL A 45 4.61 3.44 -14.41
C VAL A 45 5.19 2.50 -13.36
N LYS A 46 6.27 2.92 -12.71
CA LYS A 46 6.80 2.18 -11.55
C LYS A 46 6.13 2.66 -10.27
N PRO A 47 5.70 1.79 -9.35
CA PRO A 47 5.11 2.21 -8.07
C PRO A 47 6.01 3.20 -7.31
N ARG A 48 7.33 3.00 -7.36
CA ARG A 48 8.32 3.93 -6.80
C ARG A 48 8.20 5.35 -7.35
N GLN A 49 8.03 5.49 -8.67
CA GLN A 49 7.88 6.79 -9.32
C GLN A 49 6.57 7.47 -8.90
N ILE A 50 5.48 6.71 -8.80
CA ILE A 50 4.20 7.23 -8.32
C ILE A 50 4.37 7.79 -6.91
N VAL A 51 4.98 7.03 -6.00
CA VAL A 51 5.20 7.46 -4.61
C VAL A 51 6.05 8.72 -4.56
N GLN A 52 7.17 8.76 -5.30
CA GLN A 52 8.07 9.91 -5.30
C GLN A 52 7.39 11.18 -5.82
N VAL A 53 6.70 11.11 -6.96
CA VAL A 53 6.03 12.27 -7.58
C VAL A 53 4.84 12.75 -6.74
N VAL A 54 4.00 11.83 -6.26
CA VAL A 54 2.84 12.18 -5.42
C VAL A 54 3.31 12.80 -4.10
N ARG A 55 4.31 12.22 -3.43
CA ARG A 55 4.86 12.78 -2.19
C ARG A 55 5.42 14.19 -2.40
N ALA A 56 6.27 14.37 -3.42
CA ALA A 56 6.87 15.66 -3.71
C ALA A 56 5.81 16.74 -3.97
N ARG A 57 4.80 16.44 -4.80
CA ARG A 57 3.72 17.39 -5.11
C ARG A 57 2.79 17.68 -3.93
N LEU A 58 2.56 16.71 -3.04
CA LEU A 58 1.83 16.97 -1.79
C LEU A 58 2.61 17.94 -0.90
N GLU A 59 3.91 17.71 -0.73
CA GLU A 59 4.80 18.55 0.09
C GLU A 59 4.92 19.97 -0.49
N GLU A 60 5.06 20.13 -1.82
CA GLU A 60 5.05 21.42 -2.51
C GLU A 60 3.75 22.22 -2.30
N ARG A 61 2.64 21.52 -2.09
CA ARG A 61 1.32 22.12 -1.82
C ARG A 61 1.06 22.32 -0.32
N GLY A 62 2.07 22.11 0.52
CA GLY A 62 2.00 22.31 1.97
C GLY A 62 1.35 21.16 2.74
N ILE A 63 1.18 19.99 2.14
CA ILE A 63 0.69 18.78 2.81
C ILE A 63 1.89 17.91 3.18
N ALA A 64 2.25 17.90 4.47
CA ALA A 64 3.31 17.04 4.97
C ALA A 64 2.90 15.56 4.91
N VAL A 65 3.74 14.72 4.29
CA VAL A 65 3.61 13.26 4.29
C VAL A 65 4.51 12.69 5.38
N ARG A 66 3.89 12.15 6.43
CA ARG A 66 4.57 11.59 7.62
C ARG A 66 5.32 10.31 7.26
N ASP A 67 4.67 9.41 6.54
CA ASP A 67 5.23 8.14 6.10
C ASP A 67 4.56 7.65 4.81
N VAL A 68 5.24 6.75 4.10
CA VAL A 68 4.64 5.96 3.03
C VAL A 68 4.86 4.47 3.30
N LYS A 69 3.81 3.67 3.17
CA LYS A 69 3.84 2.23 3.43
C LYS A 69 3.24 1.43 2.28
N LEU A 70 3.83 0.27 1.98
CA LEU A 70 3.19 -0.77 1.18
C LEU A 70 2.31 -1.63 2.08
N ASN A 71 1.06 -1.90 1.68
CA ASN A 71 0.10 -2.66 2.48
C ASN A 71 -0.45 -3.87 1.72
N GLY A 72 -1.31 -4.64 2.39
CA GLY A 72 -2.16 -5.65 1.78
C GLY A 72 -1.38 -6.87 1.29
N SER A 73 -1.92 -7.54 0.29
CA SER A 73 -1.33 -8.80 -0.22
C SER A 73 0.08 -8.63 -0.80
N ALA A 74 0.42 -7.42 -1.27
CA ALA A 74 1.77 -7.11 -1.76
C ALA A 74 2.80 -7.12 -0.62
N ALA A 75 2.46 -6.55 0.53
CA ALA A 75 3.31 -6.61 1.72
C ALA A 75 3.52 -8.05 2.20
N SER A 76 2.45 -8.86 2.25
CA SER A 76 2.56 -10.28 2.59
C SER A 76 3.47 -11.03 1.60
N HIS A 77 3.35 -10.75 0.30
CA HIS A 77 4.20 -11.35 -0.73
C HIS A 77 5.69 -10.98 -0.59
N VAL A 78 6.00 -9.74 -0.18
CA VAL A 78 7.37 -9.33 0.15
C VAL A 78 7.91 -10.17 1.31
N LEU A 79 7.11 -10.34 2.37
CA LEU A 79 7.56 -11.03 3.59
C LEU A 79 7.71 -12.54 3.41
N HIS A 80 6.82 -13.16 2.65
CA HIS A 80 6.85 -14.59 2.36
C HIS A 80 6.39 -14.86 0.93
N GLN A 81 7.32 -15.38 0.12
CA GLN A 81 7.02 -15.77 -1.26
C GLN A 81 6.27 -17.11 -1.27
N ASP A 82 4.96 -17.05 -1.11
CA ASP A 82 4.09 -18.21 -1.36
C ASP A 82 3.74 -18.27 -2.85
N THR A 83 4.14 -19.35 -3.53
CA THR A 83 3.91 -19.58 -4.96
C THR A 83 2.43 -19.63 -5.34
N GLY A 84 1.51 -19.76 -4.39
CA GLY A 84 0.06 -19.87 -4.64
C GLY A 84 -0.78 -18.60 -4.45
N LEU A 85 -0.28 -17.59 -3.75
CA LEU A 85 -1.09 -16.41 -3.38
C LEU A 85 -0.96 -15.26 -4.37
N GLY A 86 0.25 -15.03 -4.88
CA GLY A 86 0.59 -13.78 -5.57
C GLY A 86 0.24 -12.57 -4.70
N TYR A 87 0.10 -11.41 -5.36
CA TYR A 87 -0.59 -10.27 -4.78
C TYR A 87 -1.63 -9.77 -5.78
N LYS A 88 -2.72 -9.24 -5.24
CA LYS A 88 -3.84 -8.74 -6.04
C LYS A 88 -3.57 -7.29 -6.43
N ASP A 89 -3.79 -6.36 -5.52
CA ASP A 89 -3.61 -4.93 -5.75
C ASP A 89 -2.29 -4.44 -5.12
N LEU A 90 -1.76 -3.31 -5.63
CA LEU A 90 -0.64 -2.58 -5.03
C LEU A 90 -1.19 -1.46 -4.16
N ASP A 91 -1.31 -1.75 -2.87
CA ASP A 91 -1.85 -0.83 -1.88
C ASP A 91 -0.74 0.06 -1.29
N LEU A 92 -0.75 1.35 -1.64
CA LEU A 92 0.20 2.34 -1.14
C LEU A 92 -0.51 3.28 -0.16
N ILE A 93 -0.07 3.29 1.09
CA ILE A 93 -0.59 4.17 2.14
C ILE A 93 0.33 5.37 2.30
N PHE A 94 -0.23 6.57 2.23
CA PHE A 94 0.41 7.84 2.57
C PHE A 94 -0.17 8.32 3.89
N GLY A 95 0.62 8.32 4.96
CA GLY A 95 0.21 8.91 6.23
C GLY A 95 0.35 10.42 6.17
N LEU A 96 -0.75 11.14 6.30
CA LEU A 96 -0.79 12.60 6.28
C LEU A 96 -1.96 13.13 7.11
N THR A 97 -2.05 14.43 7.33
CA THR A 97 -3.19 15.03 8.07
C THR A 97 -4.26 15.50 7.09
N LEU A 98 -5.52 15.10 7.31
CA LEU A 98 -6.66 15.47 6.49
C LEU A 98 -7.57 16.39 7.31
N THR A 99 -7.20 17.66 7.41
CA THR A 99 -7.87 18.65 8.27
C THR A 99 -9.30 18.97 7.85
N ASP A 100 -9.54 19.08 6.54
CA ASP A 100 -10.78 19.60 5.99
C ASP A 100 -11.00 19.14 4.53
N ASP A 101 -12.16 19.50 3.99
CA ASP A 101 -12.58 19.19 2.63
C ASP A 101 -11.69 19.80 1.54
N ARG A 102 -10.95 20.87 1.82
CA ARG A 102 -9.99 21.46 0.90
C ARG A 102 -8.77 20.56 0.79
N THR A 103 -8.28 20.01 1.90
CA THR A 103 -7.17 19.06 1.91
C THR A 103 -7.52 17.79 1.13
N PHE A 104 -8.73 17.24 1.30
CA PHE A 104 -9.22 16.11 0.48
C PHE A 104 -9.24 16.41 -1.01
N ARG A 105 -9.70 17.61 -1.40
CA ARG A 105 -9.72 18.04 -2.81
C ARG A 105 -8.32 18.18 -3.36
N LEU A 106 -7.42 18.81 -2.60
CA LEU A 106 -6.02 19.00 -2.98
C LEU A 106 -5.29 17.67 -3.19
N VAL A 107 -5.47 16.69 -2.30
CA VAL A 107 -4.91 15.34 -2.48
C VAL A 107 -5.37 14.71 -3.80
N LYS A 108 -6.68 14.77 -4.07
CA LYS A 108 -7.26 14.24 -5.31
C LYS A 108 -6.70 14.98 -6.54
N ASP A 109 -6.63 16.30 -6.50
CA ASP A 109 -6.13 17.11 -7.61
C ASP A 109 -4.63 16.84 -7.86
N VAL A 110 -3.81 16.72 -6.80
CA VAL A 110 -2.40 16.33 -6.90
C VAL A 110 -2.23 14.99 -7.62
N VAL A 111 -2.97 13.95 -7.21
CA VAL A 111 -2.87 12.63 -7.85
C VAL A 111 -3.27 12.68 -9.32
N LEU A 112 -4.35 13.39 -9.66
CA LEU A 112 -4.77 13.55 -11.05
C LEU A 112 -3.72 14.29 -11.86
N ASP A 113 -3.15 15.37 -11.32
CA ASP A 113 -2.09 16.13 -11.97
C ASP A 113 -0.82 15.28 -12.17
N CYS A 114 -0.48 14.36 -11.25
CA CYS A 114 0.64 13.43 -11.41
C CYS A 114 0.47 12.50 -12.61
N LEU A 115 -0.76 12.13 -12.99
CA LEU A 115 -1.00 11.25 -14.13
C LEU A 115 -0.51 11.85 -15.45
N LEU A 116 -0.48 13.20 -15.55
CA LEU A 116 0.04 13.89 -16.74
C LEU A 116 1.52 13.62 -16.98
N ASP A 117 2.30 13.41 -15.92
CA ASP A 117 3.73 13.16 -16.01
C ASP A 117 4.04 11.79 -16.61
N PHE A 118 3.10 10.87 -16.47
CA PHE A 118 3.21 9.49 -16.92
C PHE A 118 2.67 9.27 -18.34
N LEU A 119 2.12 10.32 -18.98
CA LEU A 119 1.66 10.22 -20.37
C LEU A 119 2.84 9.97 -21.31
N PRO A 120 2.67 9.09 -22.31
CA PRO A 120 3.73 8.81 -23.28
C PRO A 120 4.09 10.06 -24.11
N PRO A 121 5.31 10.12 -24.65
CA PRO A 121 5.72 11.21 -25.54
C PRO A 121 4.75 11.37 -26.71
N GLY A 122 4.43 12.62 -27.07
CA GLY A 122 3.52 12.94 -28.18
C GLY A 122 2.05 13.13 -27.80
N VAL A 123 1.66 12.88 -26.56
CA VAL A 123 0.30 13.20 -26.08
C VAL A 123 0.24 14.67 -25.65
N SER A 124 -0.69 15.43 -26.24
CA SER A 124 -0.92 16.83 -25.84
C SER A 124 -1.46 16.91 -24.41
N ARG A 125 -0.70 17.56 -23.52
CA ARG A 125 -1.05 17.74 -22.11
C ARG A 125 -2.00 18.93 -21.89
N GLU A 126 -1.93 19.93 -22.77
CA GLU A 126 -2.64 21.22 -22.65
C GLU A 126 -4.16 21.11 -22.73
N ARG A 127 -4.67 20.04 -23.33
CA ARG A 127 -6.11 19.80 -23.53
C ARG A 127 -6.74 18.93 -22.45
N LEU A 128 -5.96 18.40 -21.51
CA LEU A 128 -6.43 17.42 -20.54
C LEU A 128 -6.85 18.10 -19.24
N SER A 129 -8.15 18.05 -18.95
CA SER A 129 -8.67 18.51 -17.66
C SER A 129 -8.52 17.43 -16.58
N PRO A 130 -8.49 17.80 -15.28
CA PRO A 130 -8.52 16.83 -14.18
C PRO A 130 -9.74 15.90 -14.24
N LEU A 131 -10.90 16.40 -14.70
CA LEU A 131 -12.10 15.58 -14.88
C LEU A 131 -11.89 14.48 -15.92
N THR A 132 -11.26 14.84 -17.04
CA THR A 132 -10.93 13.91 -18.12
C THR A 132 -9.97 12.81 -17.65
N LEU A 133 -8.93 13.18 -16.90
CA LEU A 133 -7.99 12.20 -16.33
C LEU A 133 -8.67 11.26 -15.33
N LYS A 134 -9.56 11.82 -14.49
CA LYS A 134 -10.36 11.04 -13.55
C LYS A 134 -11.18 9.99 -14.28
N GLU A 135 -11.90 10.39 -15.34
CA GLU A 135 -12.75 9.48 -16.11
C GLU A 135 -11.94 8.45 -16.90
N ALA A 136 -10.73 8.82 -17.36
CA ALA A 136 -9.87 7.95 -18.13
C ALA A 136 -9.18 6.87 -17.27
N TYR A 137 -8.61 7.25 -16.12
CA TYR A 137 -7.64 6.41 -15.41
C TYR A 137 -8.09 5.96 -14.02
N VAL A 138 -9.08 6.62 -13.42
CA VAL A 138 -9.51 6.31 -12.05
C VAL A 138 -10.67 5.33 -12.09
N GLN A 139 -10.46 4.14 -11.52
CA GLN A 139 -11.48 3.11 -11.41
C GLN A 139 -12.41 3.35 -10.22
N LYS A 140 -11.86 3.81 -9.09
CA LYS A 140 -12.61 4.01 -7.85
C LYS A 140 -12.06 5.20 -7.07
N LEU A 141 -12.97 6.03 -6.56
CA LEU A 141 -12.68 7.11 -5.62
C LEU A 141 -13.49 6.90 -4.35
N VAL A 142 -12.84 7.01 -3.21
CA VAL A 142 -13.50 6.96 -1.89
C VAL A 142 -13.00 8.12 -1.04
N LYS A 143 -13.93 8.75 -0.33
CA LYS A 143 -13.66 9.70 0.74
C LYS A 143 -14.41 9.22 1.97
N VAL A 144 -13.71 9.07 3.09
CA VAL A 144 -14.29 8.80 4.40
C VAL A 144 -13.84 9.90 5.34
N CYS A 145 -14.80 10.56 5.96
CA CYS A 145 -14.55 11.61 6.94
C CYS A 145 -15.67 11.54 7.98
N ASN A 146 -15.39 10.86 9.09
CA ASN A 146 -16.25 10.77 10.27
C ASN A 146 -15.37 10.84 11.53
N ASP A 147 -15.98 10.66 12.71
CA ASP A 147 -15.32 10.85 14.00
C ASP A 147 -14.13 9.89 14.23
N THR A 148 -14.16 8.68 13.63
CA THR A 148 -13.12 7.66 13.82
C THR A 148 -12.21 7.48 12.62
N ASP A 149 -12.72 7.71 11.42
CA ASP A 149 -12.06 7.43 10.16
C ASP A 149 -11.99 8.68 9.27
N ARG A 150 -10.76 9.07 8.92
CA ARG A 150 -10.44 10.18 8.01
C ARG A 150 -9.41 9.70 7.01
N TRP A 151 -9.88 9.33 5.81
CA TRP A 151 -9.01 8.84 4.74
C TRP A 151 -9.64 8.98 3.36
N SER A 152 -8.79 8.98 2.33
CA SER A 152 -9.20 8.94 0.92
C SER A 152 -8.51 7.81 0.19
N LEU A 153 -9.15 7.27 -0.86
CA LEU A 153 -8.59 6.24 -1.72
C LEU A 153 -8.84 6.58 -3.19
N ILE A 154 -7.78 6.43 -3.99
CA ILE A 154 -7.79 6.58 -5.44
C ILE A 154 -7.23 5.30 -6.05
N SER A 155 -8.10 4.49 -6.66
CA SER A 155 -7.73 3.24 -7.32
C SER A 155 -7.59 3.49 -8.82
N LEU A 156 -6.39 3.25 -9.35
CA LEU A 156 -6.04 3.43 -10.75
C LEU A 156 -6.30 2.13 -11.52
N SER A 157 -6.91 2.25 -12.70
CA SER A 157 -7.43 1.11 -13.45
C SER A 157 -6.32 0.19 -13.95
N ASN A 158 -6.38 -1.09 -13.60
CA ASN A 158 -5.58 -2.12 -14.26
C ASN A 158 -6.48 -3.29 -14.71
N ASN A 159 -6.60 -3.46 -16.02
CA ASN A 159 -7.47 -4.47 -16.62
C ASN A 159 -6.99 -5.90 -16.37
N THR A 160 -5.77 -6.10 -15.86
CA THR A 160 -5.27 -7.43 -15.42
C THR A 160 -5.65 -7.75 -13.97
N GLY A 161 -6.42 -6.89 -13.29
CA GLY A 161 -6.87 -7.08 -11.91
C GLY A 161 -5.83 -6.77 -10.84
N LYS A 162 -4.70 -6.12 -11.21
CA LYS A 162 -3.66 -5.63 -10.30
C LYS A 162 -3.68 -4.11 -10.19
N ASN A 163 -4.68 -3.56 -9.52
CA ASN A 163 -4.84 -2.11 -9.47
C ASN A 163 -3.75 -1.48 -8.60
N VAL A 164 -3.44 -0.21 -8.89
CA VAL A 164 -2.61 0.61 -8.00
C VAL A 164 -3.55 1.45 -7.14
N GLU A 165 -3.58 1.19 -5.84
CA GLU A 165 -4.44 1.91 -4.90
C GLU A 165 -3.61 2.88 -4.07
N LEU A 166 -3.90 4.17 -4.22
CA LEU A 166 -3.29 5.24 -3.43
C LEU A 166 -4.24 5.60 -2.30
N LYS A 167 -3.87 5.27 -1.08
CA LYS A 167 -4.66 5.53 0.13
C LYS A 167 -4.01 6.61 0.98
N PHE A 168 -4.72 7.68 1.23
CA PHE A 168 -4.26 8.82 2.03
C PHE A 168 -4.93 8.76 3.39
N VAL A 169 -4.18 8.49 4.44
CA VAL A 169 -4.71 8.13 5.76
C VAL A 169 -4.29 9.15 6.81
N ASP A 170 -5.28 9.74 7.45
CA ASP A 170 -5.11 10.51 8.68
C ASP A 170 -5.43 9.66 9.89
N SER A 171 -6.67 9.15 9.95
CA SER A 171 -7.09 8.15 10.93
C SER A 171 -7.82 6.99 10.25
N LEU A 172 -7.52 5.77 10.70
CA LEU A 172 -8.17 4.56 10.22
C LEU A 172 -8.32 3.59 11.38
N ARG A 173 -9.55 3.37 11.81
CA ARG A 173 -9.86 2.45 12.91
C ARG A 173 -9.55 1.01 12.52
N ARG A 174 -9.94 0.62 11.29
CA ARG A 174 -9.85 -0.77 10.82
C ARG A 174 -8.74 -0.91 9.80
N GLN A 175 -7.62 -1.47 10.23
CA GLN A 175 -6.42 -1.54 9.41
C GLN A 175 -6.15 -2.93 8.83
N PHE A 176 -6.83 -3.98 9.33
CA PHE A 176 -6.71 -5.36 8.84
C PHE A 176 -8.02 -6.13 9.02
N GLU A 177 -8.13 -7.29 8.37
CA GLU A 177 -9.22 -8.25 8.60
C GLU A 177 -8.69 -9.56 9.19
N PHE A 178 -7.57 -10.06 8.67
CA PHE A 178 -6.88 -11.24 9.17
C PHE A 178 -5.38 -10.96 9.36
N SER A 179 -4.72 -11.74 10.22
CA SER A 179 -3.28 -11.59 10.50
C SER A 179 -2.43 -11.60 9.23
N VAL A 180 -2.80 -12.44 8.26
CA VAL A 180 -2.08 -12.66 7.00
C VAL A 180 -2.12 -11.48 6.02
N ASP A 181 -2.99 -10.49 6.27
CA ASP A 181 -3.13 -9.26 5.47
C ASP A 181 -2.86 -7.98 6.28
N SER A 182 -2.28 -8.13 7.47
CA SER A 182 -2.06 -7.05 8.43
C SER A 182 -0.70 -6.36 8.29
N PHE A 183 0.07 -6.68 7.26
CA PHE A 183 1.44 -6.18 7.12
C PHE A 183 1.48 -4.83 6.40
N GLN A 184 2.21 -3.89 6.98
CA GLN A 184 2.56 -2.62 6.38
C GLN A 184 4.09 -2.49 6.35
N ILE A 185 4.69 -2.19 5.21
CA ILE A 185 6.15 -2.08 5.06
C ILE A 185 6.48 -0.62 4.78
N GLY A 186 7.27 0.01 5.65
CA GLY A 186 7.70 1.40 5.47
C GLY A 186 8.62 1.55 4.26
N LEU A 187 8.35 2.53 3.41
CA LEU A 187 9.08 2.74 2.16
C LEU A 187 10.13 3.85 2.26
N ASP A 188 10.07 4.71 3.28
CA ASP A 188 10.87 5.93 3.36
C ASP A 188 12.38 5.68 3.28
N SER A 189 12.91 4.70 4.01
CA SER A 189 14.34 4.35 3.98
C SER A 189 14.80 3.92 2.59
N LEU A 190 13.96 3.16 1.88
CA LEU A 190 14.26 2.67 0.54
C LEU A 190 14.20 3.81 -0.49
N LEU A 191 13.18 4.66 -0.41
CA LEU A 191 13.04 5.84 -1.28
C LEU A 191 14.13 6.89 -1.04
N LEU A 192 14.61 7.02 0.20
CA LEU A 192 15.76 7.87 0.53
C LEU A 192 17.05 7.30 -0.06
N PHE A 193 17.27 5.99 0.08
CA PHE A 193 18.43 5.31 -0.51
C PHE A 193 18.51 5.56 -2.02
N ASP A 194 17.40 5.41 -2.74
CA ASP A 194 17.34 5.65 -4.19
C ASP A 194 17.69 7.08 -4.62
N ARG A 195 17.41 8.07 -3.75
CA ARG A 195 17.72 9.48 -4.03
C ARG A 195 19.18 9.83 -3.73
N CYS A 196 19.80 9.12 -2.79
CA CYS A 196 21.10 9.50 -2.25
C CYS A 196 22.24 8.57 -2.68
N SER A 197 21.95 7.35 -3.14
CA SER A 197 22.95 6.37 -3.52
C SER A 197 23.01 6.19 -5.04
N GLU A 198 24.20 6.37 -5.61
CA GLU A 198 24.50 5.98 -7.00
C GLU A 198 24.86 4.49 -7.11
N THR A 199 25.17 3.84 -5.97
CA THR A 199 25.56 2.44 -5.93
C THR A 199 24.31 1.54 -5.82
N PRO A 200 24.16 0.51 -6.68
CA PRO A 200 23.08 -0.46 -6.57
C PRO A 200 23.10 -1.19 -5.23
N MET A 201 21.93 -1.58 -4.73
CA MET A 201 21.84 -2.35 -3.50
C MET A 201 22.50 -3.74 -3.62
N SER A 202 23.09 -4.18 -2.52
CA SER A 202 23.62 -5.53 -2.33
C SER A 202 23.30 -6.05 -0.92
N GLU A 203 23.53 -7.33 -0.67
CA GLU A 203 23.34 -7.92 0.66
C GLU A 203 24.16 -7.20 1.75
N SER A 204 25.36 -6.73 1.40
CA SER A 204 26.23 -5.95 2.30
C SER A 204 25.92 -4.44 2.32
N PHE A 205 25.08 -3.95 1.40
CA PHE A 205 24.82 -2.52 1.23
C PHE A 205 23.37 -2.29 0.78
N HIS A 206 22.48 -2.17 1.76
CA HIS A 206 21.06 -1.88 1.55
C HIS A 206 20.48 -1.12 2.75
N PRO A 207 19.40 -0.35 2.57
CA PRO A 207 18.78 0.39 3.66
C PRO A 207 18.08 -0.56 4.64
N THR A 208 18.05 -0.19 5.92
CA THR A 208 17.21 -0.86 6.91
C THR A 208 15.74 -0.50 6.66
N VAL A 209 14.93 -1.51 6.36
CA VAL A 209 13.50 -1.38 6.10
C VAL A 209 12.71 -2.02 7.25
N LEU A 210 11.72 -1.30 7.78
CA LEU A 210 10.85 -1.77 8.85
C LEU A 210 9.50 -2.24 8.30
N GLY A 211 9.09 -3.42 8.74
CA GLY A 211 7.73 -3.92 8.61
C GLY A 211 6.98 -3.76 9.93
N GLU A 212 5.69 -3.49 9.84
CA GLU A 212 4.73 -3.42 10.93
C GLU A 212 3.62 -4.45 10.68
N SER A 213 3.14 -5.09 11.74
CA SER A 213 1.90 -5.88 11.71
C SER A 213 0.84 -5.17 12.54
N VAL A 214 -0.19 -4.65 11.89
CA VAL A 214 -1.33 -4.01 12.57
C VAL A 214 -2.25 -5.02 13.26
N TYR A 215 -1.98 -6.33 13.12
CA TYR A 215 -2.58 -7.40 13.93
C TYR A 215 -2.06 -7.40 15.38
N GLY A 216 -0.86 -6.84 15.61
CA GLY A 216 -0.29 -6.66 16.94
C GLY A 216 1.10 -7.26 17.09
N ASP A 217 1.27 -8.56 16.86
CA ASP A 217 2.57 -9.25 16.92
C ASP A 217 3.03 -9.63 15.50
N PHE A 218 4.20 -9.12 15.10
CA PHE A 218 4.73 -9.32 13.75
C PHE A 218 5.11 -10.77 13.48
N GLN A 219 5.77 -11.43 14.43
CA GLN A 219 6.27 -12.78 14.23
C GLN A 219 5.13 -13.78 14.26
N GLU A 220 4.13 -13.58 15.12
CA GLU A 220 2.91 -14.38 15.14
C GLU A 220 2.15 -14.27 13.81
N ALA A 221 1.95 -13.04 13.29
CA ALA A 221 1.32 -12.84 11.99
C ALA A 221 2.12 -13.49 10.86
N LEU A 222 3.46 -13.41 10.90
CA LEU A 222 4.33 -14.00 9.88
C LEU A 222 4.29 -15.52 9.92
N ASP A 223 4.19 -16.11 11.11
CA ASP A 223 4.01 -17.55 11.26
C ASP A 223 2.63 -18.00 10.79
N HIS A 224 1.57 -17.20 11.03
CA HIS A 224 0.27 -17.43 10.41
C HIS A 224 0.36 -17.43 8.89
N LEU A 225 1.10 -16.48 8.29
CA LEU A 225 1.30 -16.42 6.85
C LEU A 225 2.04 -17.66 6.33
N ARG A 226 3.14 -18.07 6.96
CA ARG A 226 3.94 -19.26 6.59
C ARG A 226 3.17 -20.56 6.72
N ARG A 227 2.36 -20.69 7.77
CA ARG A 227 1.57 -21.90 8.07
C ARG A 227 0.18 -21.89 7.43
N ARG A 228 -0.12 -20.88 6.62
CA ARG A 228 -1.43 -20.65 6.00
C ARG A 228 -2.57 -20.72 7.02
N THR A 229 -2.46 -19.96 8.11
CA THR A 229 -3.45 -19.90 9.19
C THR A 229 -4.32 -18.67 9.07
N ILE A 230 -5.63 -18.84 9.17
CA ILE A 230 -6.60 -17.75 9.23
C ILE A 230 -6.82 -17.38 10.71
N ALA A 231 -6.35 -16.21 11.11
CA ALA A 231 -6.55 -15.68 12.46
C ALA A 231 -6.97 -14.21 12.42
N THR A 232 -7.78 -13.80 13.39
CA THR A 232 -8.17 -12.40 13.61
C THR A 232 -8.35 -12.17 15.11
N ARG A 233 -8.07 -10.96 15.61
CA ARG A 233 -8.25 -10.55 17.01
C ARG A 233 -9.47 -9.66 17.21
N SER A 234 -10.04 -9.15 16.12
CA SER A 234 -11.14 -8.20 16.14
C SER A 234 -12.27 -8.64 15.20
N PRO A 235 -12.85 -9.85 15.42
CA PRO A 235 -13.92 -10.37 14.57
C PRO A 235 -15.14 -9.44 14.50
N GLU A 236 -15.40 -8.66 15.56
CA GLU A 236 -16.45 -7.65 15.63
C GLU A 236 -16.24 -6.47 14.67
N GLU A 237 -15.01 -6.24 14.21
CA GLU A 237 -14.69 -5.16 13.28
C GLU A 237 -14.76 -5.59 11.81
N ILE A 238 -14.89 -6.89 11.55
CA ILE A 238 -15.01 -7.45 10.20
C ILE A 238 -16.38 -7.08 9.59
N ARG A 239 -16.37 -6.51 8.37
CA ARG A 239 -17.59 -6.16 7.62
C ARG A 239 -17.94 -7.23 6.58
N GLY A 240 -19.01 -6.99 5.80
CA GLY A 240 -19.50 -7.95 4.81
C GLY A 240 -18.46 -8.47 3.79
N GLY A 241 -17.41 -7.71 3.49
CA GLY A 241 -16.29 -8.17 2.65
C GLY A 241 -15.45 -9.28 3.27
N GLY A 242 -15.44 -9.40 4.60
CA GLY A 242 -14.61 -10.36 5.32
C GLY A 242 -15.02 -11.81 5.13
N LEU A 243 -16.30 -12.10 4.90
CA LEU A 243 -16.74 -13.46 4.53
C LEU A 243 -16.15 -13.86 3.16
N LEU A 244 -16.18 -12.96 2.18
CA LEU A 244 -15.60 -13.21 0.87
C LEU A 244 -14.09 -13.40 0.97
N LYS A 245 -13.41 -12.60 1.80
CA LYS A 245 -11.97 -12.74 2.06
C LYS A 245 -11.64 -14.05 2.78
N TYR A 246 -12.45 -14.46 3.76
CA TYR A 246 -12.33 -15.74 4.44
C TYR A 246 -12.43 -16.91 3.44
N CYS A 247 -13.48 -16.92 2.60
CA CYS A 247 -13.63 -17.93 1.55
C CYS A 247 -12.47 -17.92 0.56
N HIS A 248 -11.96 -16.73 0.21
CA HIS A 248 -10.79 -16.55 -0.66
C HIS A 248 -9.50 -17.13 -0.08
N LEU A 249 -9.32 -17.07 1.25
CA LEU A 249 -8.22 -17.69 1.97
C LEU A 249 -8.40 -19.22 2.00
N LEU A 250 -9.60 -19.72 2.29
CA LEU A 250 -9.90 -21.17 2.30
C LEU A 250 -9.56 -21.85 0.97
N VAL A 251 -9.98 -21.27 -0.17
CA VAL A 251 -9.70 -21.84 -1.50
C VAL A 251 -8.21 -21.84 -1.86
N ARG A 252 -7.38 -21.09 -1.12
CA ARG A 252 -5.91 -21.10 -1.25
C ARG A 252 -5.20 -21.97 -0.21
N GLY A 253 -5.97 -22.82 0.48
CA GLY A 253 -5.43 -23.76 1.45
C GLY A 253 -5.07 -23.14 2.79
N PHE A 254 -5.58 -21.94 3.10
CA PHE A 254 -5.53 -21.44 4.46
C PHE A 254 -6.58 -22.15 5.31
N GLY A 255 -6.22 -22.44 6.55
CA GLY A 255 -7.08 -23.16 7.49
C GLY A 255 -7.16 -22.48 8.85
N GLN A 256 -8.08 -22.95 9.69
CA GLN A 256 -8.11 -22.52 11.09
C GLN A 256 -6.86 -23.00 11.84
N PRO A 257 -6.46 -22.31 12.93
CA PRO A 257 -5.40 -22.81 13.80
C PRO A 257 -5.74 -24.23 14.25
N ARG A 258 -4.77 -25.15 14.17
CA ARG A 258 -4.96 -26.50 14.69
C ARG A 258 -5.28 -26.39 16.17
N ARG A 259 -6.50 -26.77 16.57
CA ARG A 259 -6.83 -26.96 17.99
C ARG A 259 -5.93 -28.09 18.49
N VAL A 260 -4.99 -27.74 19.37
CA VAL A 260 -4.29 -28.74 20.19
C VAL A 260 -5.38 -29.37 21.05
N ARG A 261 -5.69 -30.65 20.80
CA ARG A 261 -6.52 -31.47 21.67
C ARG A 261 -5.69 -31.94 22.85
#